data_AF-A0A679G1R6-F1
#
_entry.id   AF-A0A679G1R6-F1
#
_cell.length_a   1.000
_cell.length_b   1.000
_cell.length_c   1.000
_cell.angle_alpha   90.00
_cell.angle_beta   90.00
_cell.angle_gamma   90.00
#
_symmetry.space_group_name_H-M   'P 1'
#
loop_
_entity.id
_entity.type
_entity.pdbx_description
1 polymer ?
#
loop_
_entity_poly.entity_id
_entity_poly.type
_entity_poly.pdbx_seq_one_letter_code
_entity_poly.pdbx_strand_id
1 'polypeptide(L)' 'MNYNVTLICSDGARTAEISKKLLLELVDKISKNGKETVHTIKGSYEVTGIVIGDVKGKVLVL' A
#
# COMPACT_ATOMS: atom_id res chain seq x y z
N MET A 1 9.48 -7.74 10.81
CA MET A 1 9.10 -6.33 11.08
C MET A 1 7.95 -5.98 10.16
N ASN A 2 6.83 -5.52 10.71
CA ASN A 2 5.65 -5.11 9.96
C ASN A 2 5.61 -3.58 9.86
N TYR A 3 4.92 -3.07 8.84
CA TYR A 3 4.75 -1.65 8.56
C TYR A 3 3.28 -1.31 8.58
N ASN A 4 2.94 -0.21 9.23
CA ASN A 4 1.60 0.36 9.16
C ASN A 4 1.56 1.29 7.95
N VAL A 5 0.78 0.94 6.93
CA VAL A 5 0.72 1.66 5.66
C VAL A 5 -0.70 2.07 5.34
N THR A 6 -0.86 3.18 4.64
CA THR A 6 -2.15 3.58 4.08
C THR A 6 -2.11 3.36 2.57
N LEU A 7 -2.94 2.42 2.09
CA LEU A 7 -3.14 2.14 0.67
C LEU A 7 -4.16 3.12 0.11
N ILE A 8 -3.86 3.71 -1.04
CA ILE A 8 -4.79 4.55 -1.79
C ILE A 8 -5.52 3.63 -2.76
N CYS A 9 -6.77 3.30 -2.45
CA CYS A 9 -7.62 2.48 -3.29
C CYS A 9 -8.58 3.35 -4.11
N SER A 10 -9.14 2.80 -5.19
CA SER A 10 -10.16 3.47 -6.01
C SER A 10 -11.42 3.91 -5.25
N ASP A 11 -11.71 3.26 -4.12
CA ASP A 11 -12.86 3.55 -3.25
C ASP A 11 -12.51 4.32 -1.97
N GLY A 12 -11.23 4.71 -1.80
CA GLY A 12 -10.77 5.50 -0.65
C GLY A 12 -9.43 5.03 -0.07
N ALA A 13 -8.97 5.71 0.98
CA ALA A 13 -7.75 5.36 1.68
C ALA A 13 -8.01 4.30 2.77
N ARG A 14 -7.16 3.27 2.84
CA ARG A 14 -7.28 2.18 3.82
C ARG A 14 -5.95 1.94 4.52
N THR A 15 -5.94 1.93 5.85
CA THR A 15 -4.74 1.61 6.63
C THR A 15 -4.66 0.11 6.92
N ALA A 16 -3.51 -0.49 6.67
CA ALA A 16 -3.24 -1.90 6.90
C ALA A 16 -1.83 -2.11 7.47
N GLU A 17 -1.70 -3.10 8.34
CA GLU A 17 -0.39 -3.60 8.74
C GLU A 17 0.05 -4.67 7.75
N ILE A 18 1.19 -4.43 7.09
CA ILE A 18 1.74 -5.36 6.11
C ILE A 18 3.19 -5.71 6.42
N SER A 19 3.59 -6.94 6.05
CA SER A 19 4.98 -7.36 6.19
C SER A 19 5.89 -6.57 5.26
N LYS A 20 7.18 -6.46 5.62
CA LYS A 20 8.22 -5.88 4.75
C LYS A 20 8.21 -6.47 3.34
N LYS A 21 8.01 -7.78 3.22
CA LYS A 21 8.02 -8.48 1.94
C LYS A 21 6.86 -8.01 1.06
N LEU A 22 5.64 -8.01 1.61
CA LEU A 22 4.44 -7.58 0.88
C LEU A 22 4.52 -6.10 0.49
N LEU A 23 5.05 -5.26 1.38
CA LEU A 23 5.28 -3.85 1.07
C LEU A 23 6.19 -3.67 -0.16
N LEU A 24 7.34 -4.35 -0.19
CA LEU A 24 8.26 -4.25 -1.32
C LEU A 24 7.67 -4.78 -2.62
N GLU A 25 6.89 -5.87 -2.56
CA GLU A 25 6.19 -6.42 -3.72
C GLU A 25 5.14 -5.44 -4.27
N LEU A 26 4.35 -4.80 -3.41
CA LEU A 26 3.36 -3.80 -3.82
C LEU A 26 4.03 -2.56 -4.42
N VAL A 27 5.12 -2.08 -3.80
CA VAL A 27 5.89 -0.94 -4.33
C VAL A 27 6.47 -1.24 -5.71
N ASP A 28 7.07 -2.41 -5.90
CA ASP A 28 7.65 -2.81 -7.20
C ASP A 28 6.58 -2.88 -8.30
N LYS A 29 5.42 -3.48 -7.99
CA LYS A 29 4.32 -3.61 -8.96
C LYS A 29 3.69 -2.26 -9.31
N ILE A 30 3.40 -1.42 -8.32
CA ILE A 30 2.84 -0.09 -8.56
C ILE A 30 3.85 0.79 -9.31
N SER A 31 5.14 0.72 -8.98
CA SER A 31 6.18 1.48 -9.69
C SER A 31 6.32 1.07 -11.16
N LYS A 32 6.02 -0.19 -11.51
CA LYS A 32 6.10 -0.70 -12.89
C LYS A 32 4.82 -0.47 -13.68
N ASN A 33 3.66 -0.65 -13.05
CA ASN A 33 2.36 -0.70 -13.72
C ASN A 33 1.47 0.52 -13.44
N GLY A 34 1.87 1.39 -12.50
CA GLY A 34 1.08 2.52 -11.98
C GLY A 34 -0.04 2.12 -11.02
N LYS A 35 -0.32 0.81 -10.88
CA LYS A 35 -1.38 0.26 -10.04
C LYS A 35 -1.21 -1.24 -9.80
N GLU A 36 -1.87 -1.76 -8.76
CA GLU A 36 -1.93 -3.19 -8.43
C GLU A 36 -3.30 -3.57 -7.85
N THR A 37 -3.83 -4.75 -8.19
CA THR A 37 -5.07 -5.25 -7.60
C THR A 37 -4.78 -6.12 -6.38
N VAL A 38 -5.24 -5.71 -5.20
CA VAL A 38 -5.12 -6.46 -3.95
C VAL A 38 -6.41 -7.19 -3.64
N HIS A 39 -6.35 -8.50 -3.52
CA HIS A 39 -7.48 -9.34 -3.13
C HIS A 39 -7.54 -9.50 -1.61
N THR A 40 -8.70 -9.18 -1.03
CA THR A 40 -8.99 -9.32 0.40
C THR A 40 -10.24 -10.17 0.59
N ILE A 41 -10.51 -10.57 1.83
CA ILE A 41 -11.74 -11.29 2.21
C ILE A 41 -13.00 -10.45 1.89
N LYS A 42 -12.89 -9.11 1.90
CA LYS A 42 -14.01 -8.19 1.64
C LYS A 42 -14.16 -7.84 0.15
N GLY A 43 -13.27 -8.31 -0.72
CA GLY A 43 -13.26 -8.02 -2.14
C GLY A 43 -11.89 -7.62 -2.67
N SER A 44 -11.86 -7.22 -3.93
CA SER A 44 -10.64 -6.81 -4.64
C SER A 44 -10.58 -5.29 -4.73
N TYR A 45 -9.43 -4.71 -4.41
CA TYR A 45 -9.20 -3.27 -4.46
C TYR A 45 -8.09 -2.96 -5.45
N GLU A 46 -8.34 -2.00 -6.35
CA GLU A 46 -7.27 -1.43 -7.18
C GLU A 46 -6.54 -0.38 -6.34
N VAL A 47 -5.26 -0.65 -6.08
CA VAL A 47 -4.35 0.22 -5.33
C VAL A 47 -3.50 0.98 -6.33
N THR A 48 -3.57 2.30 -6.30
CA THR A 48 -2.82 3.19 -7.20
C THR A 48 -1.64 3.85 -6.51
N GLY A 49 -1.57 3.78 -5.18
CA GLY A 49 -0.46 4.31 -4.43
C GLY A 49 -0.37 3.80 -3.00
N ILE A 50 0.80 3.98 -2.39
CA ILE A 50 1.11 3.54 -1.03
C ILE A 50 1.69 4.71 -0.25
N VAL A 51 1.09 4.99 0.90
CA VAL A 51 1.58 5.97 1.87
C VAL A 51 2.19 5.24 3.06
N ILE A 52 3.49 5.41 3.25
CA ILE A 52 4.22 4.88 4.41
C ILE A 52 4.55 6.06 5.33
N GLY A 53 3.96 6.08 6.52
CA GLY A 53 4.30 7.05 7.56
C GLY A 53 5.39 6.50 8.48
N ASP A 54 6.49 7.23 8.64
CA ASP A 54 7.44 7.04 9.75
C ASP A 54 6.94 7.74 11.01
N VAL A 55 7.30 7.20 12.17
CA VAL A 55 7.04 7.74 13.52
C VAL A 55 7.61 9.16 13.68
N LYS A 56 8.58 9.54 12.84
CA LYS A 56 9.16 10.89 12.78
C LYS A 56 8.42 11.86 11.85
N GLY A 57 7.23 11.50 11.37
CA GLY A 57 6.41 12.34 10.48
C GLY A 57 6.90 12.39 9.03
N LYS A 58 7.81 11.50 8.62
CA LYS A 58 8.22 11.38 7.21
C LYS A 58 7.20 10.52 6.47
N VAL A 59 6.54 11.12 5.50
CA VAL A 59 5.55 10.45 4.65
C VAL A 59 6.20 10.16 3.31
N LEU A 60 6.26 8.88 2.92
CA LEU A 60 6.59 8.49 1.55
C LEU A 60 5.29 8.13 0.84
N VAL A 61 4.96 8.87 -0.22
CA VAL A 61 3.83 8.61 -1.12
C VAL A 61 4.42 8.07 -2.42
N LEU A 62 4.05 6.85 -2.78
CA LEU A 62 4.41 6.17 -4.04
C LEU A 62 3.18 6.00 -4.91
#